data_AF-A0A9P6BU47-F1
#
_entry.id   AF-A0A9P6BU47-F1
#
_cell.length_a   1.000
_cell.length_b   1.000
_cell.length_c   1.000
_cell.angle_alpha   90.00
_cell.angle_beta   90.00
_cell.angle_gamma   90.00
#
_symmetry.space_group_name_H-M   'P 1'
#
loop_
_entity.id
_entity.type
_entity.pdbx_description
1 polymer ?
#
loop_
_entity_poly.entity_id
_entity_poly.type
_entity_poly.pdbx_seq_one_letter_code
_entity_poly.pdbx_strand_id
1 'polypeptide(L)'
;MSATLRNAYVEKTATTERSCFVCMKMTTKVLTAKDGGDFFFVCASHLEDPGFAKGEGFPPVPTAEALAAVAAIKKKKAEAEKKKQETAPASSATAESEKKSGAAKLGSAVFSGIGSVASKAVTSVSAFINDEEATQARIQAQELERRQAEARKKPAYWVLHRDIFFLRQNEVKKRITKSTAAETLNGLSFPKVPGGL
;
A
#
# COMPACT_ATOMS: atom_id res chain seq x y z
N MET A 1 37.76 -8.74 -1.64
CA MET A 1 36.94 -9.98 -1.53
C MET A 1 35.55 -9.66 -2.03
N SER A 2 35.07 -10.37 -3.06
CA SER A 2 33.73 -10.14 -3.60
C SER A 2 32.68 -10.70 -2.64
N ALA A 3 31.67 -9.89 -2.30
CA ALA A 3 30.58 -10.32 -1.43
C ALA A 3 29.72 -11.37 -2.17
N THR A 4 29.47 -12.51 -1.52
CA THR A 4 28.54 -13.53 -2.01
C THR A 4 27.15 -12.92 -2.15
N LEU A 5 26.58 -12.95 -3.36
CA LEU A 5 25.20 -12.48 -3.57
C LEU A 5 24.22 -13.38 -2.84
N ARG A 6 23.38 -12.79 -1.99
CA ARG A 6 22.18 -13.42 -1.43
C ARG A 6 20.94 -12.89 -2.15
N ASN A 7 19.96 -13.77 -2.36
CA ASN A 7 18.69 -13.43 -3.00
C ASN A 7 17.71 -12.83 -1.98
N ALA A 8 18.03 -11.65 -1.48
CA ALA A 8 17.16 -10.91 -0.55
C ALA A 8 17.34 -9.41 -0.79
N TYR A 9 16.30 -8.78 -1.35
CA TYR A 9 16.34 -7.40 -1.81
C TYR A 9 15.31 -6.54 -1.07
N VAL A 10 15.66 -5.27 -0.92
CA VAL A 10 14.83 -4.24 -0.28
C VAL A 10 14.57 -3.15 -1.30
N GLU A 11 13.30 -2.79 -1.48
CA GLU A 11 12.91 -1.68 -2.35
C GLU A 11 13.24 -0.34 -1.70
N LYS A 12 13.88 0.52 -2.48
CA LYS A 12 14.19 1.91 -2.16
C LYS A 12 13.86 2.78 -3.37
N THR A 13 13.49 4.02 -3.12
CA THR A 13 13.37 5.04 -4.17
C THR A 13 14.66 5.84 -4.21
N ALA A 14 15.36 5.84 -5.34
CA ALA A 14 16.54 6.64 -5.57
C ALA A 14 16.19 8.03 -6.09
N THR A 15 17.04 9.01 -5.78
CA THR A 15 16.91 10.39 -6.28
C THR A 15 17.25 10.51 -7.76
N THR A 16 18.11 9.62 -8.27
CA THR A 16 18.55 9.62 -9.68
C THR A 16 17.83 8.54 -10.46
N GLU A 17 17.43 8.87 -11.69
CA GLU A 17 16.83 7.91 -12.61
C GLU A 17 17.90 7.13 -13.35
N ARG A 18 17.67 5.81 -13.52
CA ARG A 18 18.51 4.95 -14.33
C ARG A 18 17.67 3.93 -15.09
N SER A 19 18.26 3.33 -16.12
CA SER A 19 17.62 2.29 -16.93
C SER A 19 17.28 1.05 -16.10
N CYS A 20 16.04 0.58 -16.22
CA CYS A 20 15.57 -0.68 -15.64
C CYS A 20 16.39 -1.86 -16.16
N PHE A 21 16.75 -2.79 -15.29
CA PHE A 21 17.52 -3.99 -15.63
C PHE A 21 16.86 -4.91 -16.68
N VAL A 22 15.52 -4.91 -16.77
CA VAL A 22 14.79 -5.81 -17.67
C VAL A 22 14.48 -5.15 -19.02
N CYS A 23 13.83 -3.98 -19.00
CA CYS A 23 13.36 -3.31 -20.22
C CYS A 23 14.14 -2.06 -20.62
N MET A 24 15.17 -1.68 -19.85
CA MET A 24 15.98 -0.47 -20.05
C MET A 24 15.21 0.86 -20.00
N LYS A 25 13.92 0.87 -19.66
CA LYS A 25 13.15 2.12 -19.41
C LYS A 25 13.68 2.83 -18.18
N MET A 26 13.71 4.16 -18.19
CA MET A 26 14.15 4.96 -17.05
C MET A 26 13.23 4.76 -15.84
N THR A 27 13.82 4.61 -14.66
CA THR A 27 13.09 4.40 -13.41
C THR A 27 13.86 4.92 -12.20
N THR A 28 13.12 5.27 -11.15
CA THR A 28 13.64 5.72 -9.84
C THR A 28 13.65 4.61 -8.79
N LYS A 29 12.99 3.47 -9.04
CA LYS A 29 12.89 2.36 -8.09
C LYS A 29 14.14 1.49 -8.15
N VAL A 30 14.71 1.23 -6.98
CA VAL A 30 15.96 0.47 -6.79
C VAL A 30 15.73 -0.69 -5.84
N LEU A 31 16.14 -1.87 -6.26
CA LEU A 31 16.28 -3.03 -5.40
C LEU A 31 17.72 -3.10 -4.89
N THR A 32 17.89 -3.04 -3.57
CA THR A 32 19.20 -3.15 -2.91
C THR A 32 19.26 -4.46 -2.12
N ALA A 33 20.29 -5.26 -2.34
CA ALA A 33 20.53 -6.45 -1.55
C ALA A 33 20.72 -6.07 -0.07
N LYS A 34 20.17 -6.86 0.85
CA LYS A 34 20.25 -6.60 2.30
C LYS A 34 21.69 -6.47 2.80
N ASP A 35 22.63 -7.15 2.13
CA ASP A 35 24.06 -7.17 2.48
C ASP A 35 24.86 -6.02 1.87
N GLY A 36 24.23 -5.15 1.08
CA GLY A 36 24.89 -4.00 0.46
C GLY A 36 25.84 -4.35 -0.71
N GLY A 37 25.92 -5.61 -1.12
CA GLY A 37 26.81 -6.06 -2.19
C GLY A 37 26.27 -5.87 -3.62
N ASP A 38 24.96 -5.70 -3.78
CA ASP A 38 24.31 -5.63 -5.08
C ASP A 38 23.14 -4.65 -5.08
N PHE A 39 23.01 -3.83 -6.12
CA PHE A 39 21.86 -2.96 -6.32
C PHE A 39 21.56 -2.76 -7.81
N PHE A 40 20.28 -2.58 -8.14
CA PHE A 40 19.86 -2.32 -9.51
C PHE A 40 18.48 -1.69 -9.59
N PHE A 41 18.22 -1.09 -10.75
CA PHE A 41 16.99 -0.35 -11.03
C PHE A 41 15.95 -1.26 -11.67
N VAL A 42 14.70 -1.15 -11.22
CA VAL A 42 13.58 -1.95 -11.70
C VAL A 42 12.34 -1.09 -11.76
N CYS A 43 11.63 -1.06 -12.90
CA CYS A 43 10.38 -0.30 -13.00
C CYS A 43 9.21 -1.05 -12.34
N ALA A 44 8.18 -0.30 -11.94
CA ALA A 44 7.01 -0.84 -11.26
C ALA A 44 6.33 -1.98 -12.03
N SER A 45 6.27 -1.88 -13.36
CA SER A 45 5.67 -2.92 -14.22
C SER A 45 6.35 -4.29 -14.11
N HIS A 46 7.66 -4.34 -13.83
CA HIS A 46 8.37 -5.62 -13.62
C HIS A 46 8.33 -6.05 -12.15
N LEU A 47 8.15 -5.13 -11.20
CA LEU A 47 7.93 -5.50 -9.80
C LEU A 47 6.57 -6.16 -9.58
N GLU A 48 5.56 -5.77 -10.38
CA GLU A 48 4.23 -6.37 -10.38
C GLU A 48 4.17 -7.71 -11.14
N ASP A 49 5.20 -8.05 -11.92
CA ASP A 49 5.26 -9.30 -12.67
C ASP A 49 5.57 -10.48 -11.73
N PRO A 50 4.67 -11.49 -11.64
CA PRO A 50 4.88 -12.67 -10.81
C PRO A 50 6.11 -13.48 -11.20
N GLY A 51 6.58 -13.37 -12.45
CA GLY A 51 7.79 -14.06 -12.93
C GLY A 51 9.10 -13.40 -12.50
N PHE A 52 9.04 -12.16 -12.01
CA PHE A 52 10.24 -11.38 -11.71
C PHE A 52 10.68 -11.49 -10.25
N ALA A 53 9.80 -11.16 -9.31
CA ALA A 53 10.08 -11.18 -7.88
C ALA A 53 8.85 -11.52 -7.06
N LYS A 54 9.03 -12.29 -5.97
CA LYS A 54 8.02 -12.47 -4.93
C LYS A 54 8.24 -11.45 -3.81
N GLY A 55 7.22 -10.67 -3.51
CA GLY A 55 7.20 -9.80 -2.34
C GLY A 55 6.98 -10.62 -1.07
N GLU A 56 7.97 -10.66 -0.17
CA GLU A 56 7.88 -11.33 1.13
C GLU A 56 7.41 -10.39 2.26
N GLY A 57 7.10 -9.12 1.95
CA GLY A 57 6.72 -8.09 2.92
C GLY A 57 5.31 -7.53 2.80
N PHE A 58 4.50 -8.00 1.84
CA PHE A 58 3.08 -7.63 1.79
C PHE A 58 2.30 -8.67 2.62
N PRO A 59 1.42 -8.30 3.56
CA PRO A 59 0.42 -9.25 4.04
C PRO A 59 -0.27 -9.81 2.78
N PRO A 60 -0.54 -11.13 2.71
CA PRO A 60 -1.03 -11.76 1.47
C PRO A 60 -2.14 -10.88 0.89
N VAL A 61 -2.00 -10.53 -0.40
CA VAL A 61 -3.09 -9.93 -1.18
C VAL A 61 -4.33 -10.77 -0.83
N PRO A 62 -5.43 -10.15 -0.35
CA PRO A 62 -6.61 -10.90 0.05
C PRO A 62 -6.95 -11.87 -1.08
N THR A 63 -6.87 -13.16 -0.77
CA THR A 63 -7.32 -14.22 -1.66
C THR A 63 -8.73 -13.90 -2.14
N ALA A 64 -9.12 -14.42 -3.31
CA ALA A 64 -10.43 -14.14 -3.93
C ALA A 64 -11.62 -14.28 -2.96
N GLU A 65 -11.48 -15.08 -1.90
CA GLU A 65 -12.43 -15.25 -0.80
C GLU A 65 -12.64 -13.99 0.05
N ALA A 66 -11.59 -13.21 0.34
CA ALA A 66 -11.69 -11.97 1.11
C ALA A 66 -12.30 -10.82 0.28
N LEU A 67 -12.09 -10.80 -1.05
CA LEU A 67 -12.80 -9.90 -1.96
C LEU A 67 -14.27 -10.31 -2.13
N ALA A 68 -14.58 -11.61 -2.15
CA ALA A 68 -15.94 -12.13 -2.17
C ALA A 68 -16.72 -11.80 -0.88
N ALA A 69 -16.07 -11.86 0.29
CA ALA A 69 -16.67 -11.46 1.55
C ALA A 69 -17.05 -9.96 1.57
N VAL A 70 -16.17 -9.08 1.04
CA VAL A 70 -16.46 -7.64 0.93
C VAL A 70 -17.57 -7.36 -0.10
N ALA A 71 -17.64 -8.12 -1.18
CA ALA A 71 -18.72 -8.01 -2.17
C ALA A 71 -20.08 -8.50 -1.62
N ALA A 72 -20.09 -9.55 -0.82
CA ALA A 72 -21.29 -10.04 -0.14
C ALA A 72 -21.83 -9.02 0.89
N ILE A 73 -20.94 -8.34 1.62
CA ILE A 73 -21.30 -7.28 2.57
C ILE A 73 -21.87 -6.05 1.83
N LYS A 74 -21.31 -5.67 0.67
CA LYS A 74 -21.84 -4.57 -0.15
C LYS A 74 -23.22 -4.88 -0.75
N LYS A 75 -23.47 -6.12 -1.19
CA LYS A 75 -24.79 -6.54 -1.70
C LYS A 75 -25.87 -6.52 -0.61
N LYS A 76 -25.55 -6.99 0.60
CA LYS A 76 -26.48 -6.94 1.74
C LYS A 76 -26.84 -5.52 2.18
N LYS A 77 -25.90 -4.56 2.06
CA LYS A 77 -26.17 -3.14 2.33
C LYS A 77 -27.07 -2.50 1.27
N ALA A 78 -26.91 -2.85 0.00
CA ALA A 78 -27.77 -2.33 -1.08
C ALA A 78 -29.22 -2.85 -1.02
N GLU A 79 -29.45 -4.08 -0.57
CA GLU A 79 -30.81 -4.62 -0.36
C GLU A 79 -31.50 -4.03 0.88
N ALA A 80 -30.75 -3.73 1.94
CA ALA A 80 -31.27 -3.05 3.13
C ALA A 80 -31.69 -1.60 2.86
N GLU A 81 -31.05 -0.92 1.89
CA GLU A 81 -31.38 0.45 1.49
C GLU A 81 -32.65 0.50 0.62
N LYS A 82 -32.83 -0.47 -0.29
CA LYS A 82 -34.06 -0.57 -1.10
C LYS A 82 -35.29 -0.86 -0.26
N LYS A 83 -35.17 -1.67 0.80
CA LYS A 83 -36.27 -1.99 1.71
C LYS A 83 -36.69 -0.83 2.63
N LYS A 84 -35.88 0.23 2.75
CA LYS A 84 -36.22 1.46 3.47
C LYS A 84 -36.89 2.52 2.58
N GLN A 85 -36.82 2.38 1.26
CA GLN A 85 -37.47 3.32 0.32
C GLN A 85 -38.91 2.92 -0.06
N GLU A 86 -39.34 1.67 0.17
CA GLU A 86 -40.70 1.21 -0.15
C GLU A 86 -41.74 1.38 0.99
N THR A 87 -41.34 1.88 2.17
CA THR A 87 -42.25 2.09 3.32
C THR A 87 -42.41 3.57 3.73
N ALA A 88 -42.62 4.46 2.76
CA ALA A 88 -43.04 5.84 3.02
C ALA A 88 -44.25 6.22 2.13
N PRO A 89 -45.50 6.16 2.65
CA PRO A 89 -46.64 6.79 1.99
C PRO A 89 -46.68 8.30 2.25
N ALA A 90 -47.22 9.01 1.26
CA ALA A 90 -47.23 10.46 1.05
C ALA A 90 -48.20 11.26 1.96
N SER A 91 -47.78 12.47 2.35
CA SER A 91 -48.58 13.71 2.57
C SER A 91 -47.64 14.81 3.12
N SER A 92 -47.71 16.11 2.84
CA SER A 92 -48.37 16.96 1.87
C SER A 92 -47.67 18.34 1.94
N ALA A 93 -47.64 19.06 0.83
CA ALA A 93 -47.09 20.41 0.66
C ALA A 93 -47.73 21.49 1.57
N THR A 94 -46.98 22.55 1.91
CA THR A 94 -47.19 23.94 1.43
C THR A 94 -46.44 25.02 2.26
N ALA A 95 -46.03 26.07 1.53
CA ALA A 95 -45.90 27.49 1.92
C ALA A 95 -44.57 28.05 2.48
N GLU A 96 -43.87 28.79 1.59
CA GLU A 96 -43.00 29.94 1.82
C GLU A 96 -43.57 31.00 2.79
N SER A 97 -42.69 31.65 3.57
CA SER A 97 -42.54 33.13 3.55
C SER A 97 -41.33 33.60 4.38
N GLU A 98 -40.54 34.50 3.79
CA GLU A 98 -39.38 35.20 4.34
C GLU A 98 -39.74 36.28 5.39
N LYS A 99 -38.85 36.56 6.36
CA LYS A 99 -38.14 37.86 6.59
C LYS A 99 -37.71 38.13 8.06
N LYS A 100 -36.39 38.25 8.20
CA LYS A 100 -35.59 39.36 8.80
C LYS A 100 -35.61 39.69 10.31
N SER A 101 -34.37 39.87 10.80
CA SER A 101 -33.88 40.73 11.92
C SER A 101 -34.25 40.30 13.34
N GLY A 102 -33.40 40.38 14.37
CA GLY A 102 -32.03 40.87 14.56
C GLY A 102 -31.78 41.06 16.07
N ALA A 103 -30.51 41.01 16.48
CA ALA A 103 -29.94 41.58 17.71
C ALA A 103 -30.22 40.94 19.10
N ALA A 104 -29.17 40.29 19.60
CA ALA A 104 -28.47 40.54 20.88
C ALA A 104 -29.14 40.28 22.25
N LYS A 105 -28.64 39.26 22.98
CA LYS A 105 -28.06 39.31 24.36
C LYS A 105 -27.84 37.86 24.85
N LEU A 106 -26.60 37.42 25.08
CA LEU A 106 -25.86 37.48 26.35
C LEU A 106 -26.55 36.74 27.53
N GLY A 107 -26.02 35.55 27.83
CA GLY A 107 -25.48 35.24 29.15
C GLY A 107 -26.38 34.55 30.19
N SER A 108 -25.71 33.71 31.00
CA SER A 108 -26.16 33.08 32.25
C SER A 108 -27.04 31.82 32.10
N ALA A 109 -26.48 30.61 32.17
CA ALA A 109 -26.08 29.90 33.40
C ALA A 109 -27.27 29.37 34.23
N VAL A 110 -27.31 28.03 34.33
CA VAL A 110 -27.78 27.22 35.47
C VAL A 110 -29.27 27.27 35.81
N PHE A 111 -29.99 26.18 35.54
CA PHE A 111 -30.75 25.54 36.61
C PHE A 111 -30.82 24.02 36.43
N SER A 112 -30.50 23.37 37.53
CA SER A 112 -30.48 21.93 37.76
C SER A 112 -31.89 21.43 38.07
N GLY A 113 -32.19 20.19 37.66
CA GLY A 113 -32.96 19.29 38.53
C GLY A 113 -34.45 19.04 38.24
N ILE A 114 -34.73 17.74 38.13
CA ILE A 114 -35.91 17.01 38.61
C ILE A 114 -37.11 16.90 37.65
N GLY A 115 -37.14 15.76 36.95
CA GLY A 115 -38.12 14.71 37.27
C GLY A 115 -39.52 14.83 36.66
N SER A 116 -39.75 14.10 35.56
CA SER A 116 -41.04 13.44 35.36
C SER A 116 -40.87 12.13 34.59
N VAL A 117 -41.01 11.04 35.33
CA VAL A 117 -41.26 9.68 34.83
C VAL A 117 -42.72 9.60 34.41
N ALA A 118 -42.99 9.41 33.12
CA ALA A 118 -44.27 8.92 32.63
C ALA A 118 -44.13 8.40 31.19
N SER A 119 -43.71 7.13 31.10
CA SER A 119 -44.24 6.12 30.19
C SER A 119 -44.85 6.59 28.87
N LYS A 120 -44.02 6.67 27.81
CA LYS A 120 -44.48 6.41 26.44
C LYS A 120 -43.46 5.56 25.69
N ALA A 121 -43.93 4.36 25.35
CA ALA A 121 -43.57 3.57 24.18
C ALA A 121 -42.12 3.10 24.07
N VAL A 122 -41.93 1.88 24.59
CA VAL A 122 -40.92 0.91 24.17
C VAL A 122 -41.12 0.58 22.68
N THR A 123 -40.53 1.39 21.79
CA THR A 123 -40.33 1.04 20.37
C THR A 123 -39.05 1.67 19.84
N SER A 124 -37.90 1.30 20.40
CA SER A 124 -36.59 1.59 19.76
C SER A 124 -35.43 0.72 20.26
N VAL A 125 -35.69 -0.47 20.80
CA VAL A 125 -34.60 -1.42 21.13
C VAL A 125 -33.96 -2.01 19.86
N SER A 126 -34.65 -1.95 18.71
CA SER A 126 -34.13 -2.41 17.41
C SER A 126 -33.28 -1.38 16.64
N ALA A 127 -33.11 -0.16 17.17
CA ALA A 127 -32.22 0.86 16.59
C ALA A 127 -30.80 0.84 17.18
N PHE A 128 -30.63 0.39 18.43
CA PHE A 128 -29.32 0.30 19.08
C PHE A 128 -28.51 -0.95 18.69
N ILE A 129 -29.18 -2.03 18.26
CA ILE A 129 -28.51 -3.26 17.82
C ILE A 129 -27.82 -3.09 16.45
N ASN A 130 -28.28 -2.14 15.62
CA ASN A 130 -27.63 -1.81 14.34
C ASN A 130 -26.41 -0.89 14.50
N ASP A 131 -26.27 -0.20 15.64
CA ASP A 131 -25.15 0.72 15.87
C ASP A 131 -23.90 -0.03 16.33
N GLU A 132 -24.04 -1.15 17.04
CA GLU A 132 -22.88 -1.92 17.52
C GLU A 132 -22.14 -2.64 16.37
N GLU A 133 -22.86 -3.23 15.42
CA GLU A 133 -22.24 -3.84 14.23
C GLU A 133 -21.64 -2.78 13.29
N ALA A 134 -22.31 -1.62 13.14
CA ALA A 134 -21.81 -0.52 12.33
C ALA A 134 -20.57 0.17 12.95
N THR A 135 -20.52 0.29 14.27
CA THR A 135 -19.34 0.80 15.00
C THR A 135 -18.18 -0.21 14.95
N GLN A 136 -18.44 -1.51 15.13
CA GLN A 136 -17.43 -2.56 14.94
C GLN A 136 -16.86 -2.56 13.51
N ALA A 137 -17.70 -2.41 12.48
CA ALA A 137 -17.24 -2.34 11.09
C ALA A 137 -16.37 -1.09 10.81
N ARG A 138 -16.67 0.06 11.43
CA ARG A 138 -15.84 1.28 11.34
C ARG A 138 -14.48 1.11 12.02
N ILE A 139 -14.47 0.48 13.21
CA ILE A 139 -13.24 0.19 13.95
C ILE A 139 -12.36 -0.79 13.15
N GLN A 140 -12.94 -1.84 12.58
CA GLN A 140 -12.23 -2.79 11.73
C GLN A 140 -11.67 -2.13 10.47
N ALA A 141 -12.42 -1.25 9.82
CA ALA A 141 -11.95 -0.51 8.65
C ALA A 141 -10.75 0.42 9.00
N GLN A 142 -10.85 1.16 10.11
CA GLN A 142 -9.75 2.02 10.58
C GLN A 142 -8.51 1.21 10.96
N GLU A 143 -8.68 0.04 11.59
CA GLU A 143 -7.55 -0.81 11.95
C GLU A 143 -6.90 -1.44 10.71
N LEU A 144 -7.68 -1.82 9.70
CA LEU A 144 -7.17 -2.33 8.43
C LEU A 144 -6.41 -1.23 7.68
N GLU A 145 -6.93 -0.01 7.66
CA GLU A 145 -6.25 1.15 7.09
C GLU A 145 -4.96 1.49 7.84
N ARG A 146 -4.96 1.42 9.19
CA ARG A 146 -3.76 1.60 10.02
C ARG A 146 -2.71 0.52 9.72
N ARG A 147 -3.12 -0.74 9.60
CA ARG A 147 -2.23 -1.85 9.21
C ARG A 147 -1.67 -1.67 7.81
N GLN A 148 -2.47 -1.18 6.87
CA GLN A 148 -1.99 -0.84 5.52
C GLN A 148 -1.03 0.34 5.51
N ALA A 149 -1.29 1.39 6.29
CA ALA A 149 -0.40 2.53 6.45
C ALA A 149 0.93 2.13 7.11
N GLU A 150 0.90 1.21 8.07
CA GLU A 150 2.11 0.65 8.67
C GLU A 150 2.87 -0.29 7.73
N ALA A 151 2.16 -1.08 6.92
CA ALA A 151 2.76 -1.89 5.86
C ALA A 151 3.45 -1.01 4.80
N ARG A 152 2.89 0.17 4.47
CA ARG A 152 3.53 1.17 3.61
C ARG A 152 4.80 1.79 4.23
N LYS A 153 4.92 1.80 5.56
CA LYS A 153 6.12 2.30 6.26
C LYS A 153 7.27 1.28 6.29
N LYS A 154 6.97 -0.02 6.19
CA LYS A 154 7.99 -1.07 6.13
C LYS A 154 8.54 -1.15 4.70
N PRO A 155 9.87 -1.19 4.51
CA PRO A 155 10.42 -1.29 3.18
C PRO A 155 10.04 -2.66 2.59
N ALA A 156 9.55 -2.67 1.35
CA ALA A 156 9.11 -3.90 0.71
C ALA A 156 10.30 -4.85 0.50
N TYR A 157 10.18 -6.06 1.04
CA TYR A 157 11.15 -7.13 0.86
C TYR A 157 10.78 -7.95 -0.37
N TRP A 158 11.77 -8.22 -1.20
CA TRP A 158 11.63 -8.91 -2.47
C TRP A 158 12.66 -10.04 -2.58
N VAL A 159 12.19 -11.20 -3.01
CA VAL A 159 13.02 -12.33 -3.42
C VAL A 159 12.87 -12.49 -4.92
N LEU A 160 13.97 -12.40 -5.66
CA LEU A 160 13.95 -12.52 -7.11
C LEU A 160 13.67 -13.97 -7.51
N HIS A 161 13.03 -14.15 -8.66
CA HIS A 161 12.91 -15.47 -9.26
C HIS A 161 14.30 -16.04 -9.57
N ARG A 162 14.41 -17.38 -9.59
CA ARG A 162 15.68 -18.10 -9.77
C ARG A 162 16.44 -17.63 -11.01
N ASP A 163 15.74 -17.47 -12.13
CA ASP A 163 16.36 -17.11 -13.41
C ASP A 163 16.87 -15.67 -13.41
N ILE A 164 16.09 -14.75 -12.84
CA ILE A 164 16.50 -13.35 -12.68
C ILE A 164 17.72 -13.25 -11.76
N PHE A 165 17.72 -13.99 -10.64
CA PHE A 165 18.86 -14.02 -9.72
C PHE A 165 20.11 -14.63 -10.38
N PHE A 166 19.96 -15.65 -11.22
CA PHE A 166 21.07 -16.22 -11.98
C PHE A 166 21.68 -15.21 -12.97
N LEU A 167 20.86 -14.39 -13.64
CA LEU A 167 21.35 -13.31 -14.49
C LEU A 167 22.18 -12.29 -13.69
N ARG A 168 21.73 -11.94 -12.47
CA ARG A 168 22.50 -11.07 -11.55
C ARG A 168 23.85 -11.66 -11.20
N GLN A 169 23.88 -12.94 -10.81
CA GLN A 169 25.14 -13.62 -10.50
C GLN A 169 26.10 -13.62 -11.69
N ASN A 170 25.61 -13.87 -12.90
CA ASN A 170 26.42 -13.83 -14.11
C ASN A 170 26.96 -12.44 -14.41
N GLU A 171 26.17 -11.38 -14.20
CA GLU A 171 26.64 -10.02 -14.40
C GLU A 171 27.76 -9.66 -13.41
N VAL A 172 27.60 -10.05 -12.14
CA VAL A 172 28.63 -9.80 -11.13
C VAL A 172 29.89 -10.61 -11.41
N LYS A 173 29.76 -11.90 -11.80
CA LYS A 173 30.89 -12.72 -12.25
C LYS A 173 31.60 -12.05 -13.43
N LYS A 174 30.86 -11.60 -14.45
CA LYS A 174 31.42 -10.88 -15.62
C LYS A 174 32.17 -9.61 -15.21
N ARG A 175 31.68 -8.86 -14.22
CA ARG A 175 32.39 -7.67 -13.72
C ARG A 175 33.69 -8.04 -13.01
N ILE A 176 33.68 -9.09 -12.19
CA ILE A 176 34.88 -9.58 -11.49
C ILE A 176 35.90 -10.15 -12.47
N THR A 177 35.48 -10.94 -13.47
CA THR A 177 36.40 -11.47 -14.47
C THR A 177 37.02 -10.35 -15.30
N LYS A 178 36.25 -9.30 -15.62
CA LYS A 178 36.78 -8.12 -16.32
C LYS A 178 37.77 -7.34 -15.47
N SER A 179 37.48 -7.12 -14.18
CA SER A 179 38.40 -6.38 -13.31
C SER A 179 39.69 -7.17 -13.07
N THR A 180 39.60 -8.47 -12.80
CA THR A 180 40.76 -9.35 -12.62
C THR A 180 41.59 -9.49 -13.90
N ALA A 181 40.95 -9.59 -15.07
CA ALA A 181 41.65 -9.57 -16.36
C ALA A 181 42.37 -8.22 -16.58
N ALA A 182 41.75 -7.10 -16.24
CA ALA A 182 42.40 -5.79 -16.35
C ALA A 182 43.58 -5.65 -15.39
N GLU A 183 43.46 -6.12 -14.15
CA GLU A 183 44.54 -6.12 -13.16
C GLU A 183 45.72 -7.00 -13.60
N THR A 184 45.44 -8.20 -14.12
CA THR A 184 46.48 -9.10 -14.63
C THR A 184 47.18 -8.52 -15.85
N LEU A 185 46.45 -7.92 -16.80
CA LEU A 185 47.04 -7.23 -17.95
C LEU A 185 47.90 -6.02 -17.54
N ASN A 186 47.45 -5.22 -16.58
CA ASN A 186 48.22 -4.09 -16.07
C ASN A 186 49.50 -4.54 -15.34
N GLY A 187 49.50 -5.73 -14.74
CA GLY A 187 50.69 -6.33 -14.10
C GLY A 187 51.67 -6.99 -15.06
N LEU A 188 51.26 -7.29 -16.29
CA LEU A 188 52.10 -7.90 -17.33
C LEU A 188 52.71 -6.78 -18.19
N SER A 189 53.96 -6.38 -17.91
CA SER A 189 54.72 -5.53 -18.82
C SER A 189 55.15 -6.36 -20.03
N PHE A 190 54.44 -6.21 -21.14
CA PHE A 190 54.85 -6.85 -22.39
C PHE A 190 56.15 -6.20 -22.88
N PRO A 191 57.21 -6.98 -23.19
CA PRO A 191 58.45 -6.44 -23.72
C PRO A 191 58.16 -5.67 -25.01
N LYS A 192 58.66 -4.43 -25.08
CA LYS A 192 58.47 -3.56 -26.24
C LYS A 192 59.13 -4.22 -27.45
N VAL A 193 58.32 -4.54 -28.47
CA VAL A 193 58.82 -5.13 -29.71
C VAL A 193 59.89 -4.19 -30.29
N PRO A 194 61.10 -4.69 -30.59
CA PRO A 194 62.15 -3.87 -31.17
C PRO A 194 61.65 -3.29 -32.50
N GLY A 195 61.59 -1.97 -32.58
CA GLY A 195 61.29 -1.26 -33.82
C GLY A 195 62.41 -1.52 -34.80
N GLY A 196 62.11 -2.29 -35.85
CA GLY A 196 63.04 -2.50 -36.96
C GLY A 196 63.36 -1.17 -37.66
N LEU A 197 64.61 -1.08 -38.15
CA LEU A 197 65.28 0.04 -38.81
C LEU A 197 64.43 0.79 -39.84
#